data_AF-A0A916C2X8-F1
#
_entry.id   AF-A0A916C2X8-F1
#
_cell.length_a   1.000
_cell.length_b   1.000
_cell.length_c   1.000
_cell.angle_alpha   90.00
_cell.angle_beta   90.00
_cell.angle_gamma   90.00
#
_symmetry.space_group_name_H-M   'P 1'
#
loop_
_entity.id
_entity.type
_entity.pdbx_description
1 polymer ?
#
loop_
_entity_poly.entity_id
_entity_poly.type
_entity_poly.pdbx_seq_one_letter_code
_entity_poly.pdbx_strand_id
1 'polypeptide(L)'
;MAGLAHAGVGLAAKRFAPDVPLGVLLVGAYAIDIVWGVFFAVGVEHFGATTTNPWSHGLFMALVWSGVAVLIAQRCCHNWRTSVIIGLLVFSHWMVDFIAHPMTAVFPGDAGLPLFFEGSPTVGLGGWSTQLGVNIGEYGTLVVGLVIYLWTRHKLQRDKKLRAPA
;
A
#
# COMPACT_ATOMS: atom_id res chain seq x y z
N MET A 1 6.22 -6.46 7.32
CA MET A 1 5.68 -5.81 6.11
C MET A 1 4.82 -6.81 5.35
N ALA A 2 3.60 -6.42 4.98
CA ALA A 2 2.68 -7.26 4.21
C ALA A 2 3.00 -7.20 2.69
N GLY A 3 4.22 -7.60 2.33
CA GLY A 3 4.86 -7.19 1.08
C GLY A 3 4.10 -7.59 -0.19
N LEU A 4 3.67 -8.85 -0.32
CA LEU A 4 2.95 -9.32 -1.52
C LEU A 4 1.51 -8.82 -1.53
N ALA A 5 0.89 -8.65 -0.35
CA ALA A 5 -0.43 -8.07 -0.25
C ALA A 5 -0.46 -6.65 -0.84
N HIS A 6 0.53 -5.80 -0.50
CA HIS A 6 0.68 -4.45 -1.05
C HIS A 6 0.85 -4.45 -2.58
N ALA A 7 1.67 -5.36 -3.13
CA ALA A 7 1.77 -5.55 -4.58
C ALA A 7 0.42 -5.92 -5.22
N GLY A 8 -0.36 -6.79 -4.58
CA GLY A 8 -1.70 -7.15 -5.01
C GLY A 8 -2.63 -5.93 -5.12
N VAL A 9 -2.62 -5.05 -4.11
CA VAL A 9 -3.42 -3.81 -4.13
C VAL A 9 -2.94 -2.86 -5.24
N GLY A 10 -1.62 -2.70 -5.41
CA GLY A 10 -1.04 -1.90 -6.50
C GLY A 10 -1.42 -2.41 -7.90
N LEU A 11 -1.46 -3.72 -8.11
CA LEU A 11 -1.94 -4.34 -9.35
C LEU A 11 -3.43 -4.07 -9.57
N ALA A 12 -4.26 -4.27 -8.54
CA ALA A 12 -5.70 -4.04 -8.60
C ALA A 12 -6.05 -2.57 -8.91
N ALA A 13 -5.23 -1.63 -8.42
CA ALA A 13 -5.42 -0.19 -8.62
C ALA A 13 -5.49 0.21 -10.11
N LYS A 14 -4.90 -0.59 -11.01
CA LYS A 14 -4.96 -0.35 -12.46
C LYS A 14 -6.39 -0.27 -13.00
N ARG A 15 -7.35 -0.94 -12.34
CA ARG A 15 -8.77 -0.87 -12.67
C ARG A 15 -9.35 0.53 -12.50
N PHE A 16 -8.88 1.27 -11.51
CA PHE A 16 -9.39 2.60 -11.16
C PHE A 16 -8.63 3.73 -11.87
N ALA A 17 -7.35 3.50 -12.16
CA ALA A 17 -6.48 4.44 -12.86
C ALA A 17 -5.83 3.78 -14.10
N PRO A 18 -6.61 3.46 -15.15
CA PRO A 18 -6.14 2.72 -16.32
C PRO A 18 -5.06 3.46 -17.12
N ASP A 19 -5.00 4.78 -17.04
CA ASP A 19 -4.02 5.61 -17.75
C ASP A 19 -2.71 5.79 -16.96
N VAL A 20 -2.69 5.46 -15.67
CA VAL A 20 -1.49 5.59 -14.83
C VAL A 20 -0.54 4.41 -15.09
N PRO A 21 0.77 4.63 -15.32
CA PRO A 21 1.73 3.54 -15.48
C PRO A 21 1.72 2.59 -14.28
N LEU A 22 1.82 1.29 -14.53
CA LEU A 22 1.77 0.29 -13.45
C LEU A 22 2.85 0.53 -12.38
N GLY A 23 4.05 0.94 -12.80
CA GLY A 23 5.14 1.27 -11.87
C GLY A 23 4.77 2.36 -10.86
N VAL A 24 4.01 3.38 -11.28
CA VAL A 24 3.54 4.45 -10.37
C VAL A 24 2.54 3.91 -9.37
N LEU A 25 1.67 2.99 -9.78
CA LEU A 25 0.70 2.35 -8.87
C LEU A 25 1.40 1.44 -7.86
N LEU A 26 2.40 0.67 -8.29
CA LEU A 26 3.20 -0.15 -7.37
C LEU A 26 3.99 0.73 -6.39
N VAL A 27 4.63 1.80 -6.87
CA VAL A 27 5.31 2.76 -5.99
C VAL A 27 4.32 3.40 -5.00
N GLY A 28 3.10 3.73 -5.43
CA GLY A 28 2.05 4.22 -4.54
C GLY A 28 1.70 3.22 -3.44
N ALA A 29 1.55 1.93 -3.78
CA ALA A 29 1.25 0.89 -2.80
C ALA A 29 2.39 0.62 -1.80
N TYR A 30 3.63 0.92 -2.17
CA TYR A 30 4.82 0.81 -1.31
C TYR A 30 5.31 2.16 -0.77
N ALA A 31 4.57 3.25 -0.95
CA ALA A 31 5.09 4.58 -0.64
C ALA A 31 5.45 4.73 0.85
N ILE A 32 4.67 4.13 1.73
CA ILE A 32 4.93 4.13 3.18
C ILE A 32 6.20 3.33 3.52
N ASP A 33 6.39 2.14 2.94
CA ASP A 33 7.63 1.36 3.07
C ASP A 33 8.86 2.12 2.55
N ILE A 34 8.71 2.86 1.45
CA ILE A 34 9.80 3.68 0.89
C ILE A 34 10.15 4.81 1.86
N VAL A 35 9.16 5.48 2.44
CA VAL A 35 9.35 6.51 3.46
C VAL A 35 10.04 5.92 4.70
N TRP A 36 9.58 4.76 5.18
CA TRP A 36 10.23 4.04 6.27
C TRP A 36 11.68 3.72 5.94
N GLY A 37 11.99 3.25 4.73
CA GLY A 37 13.36 2.97 4.31
C GLY A 37 14.27 4.21 4.35
N VAL A 38 13.73 5.38 4.00
CA VAL A 38 14.44 6.67 4.14
C VAL A 38 14.67 7.00 5.62
N PHE A 39 13.64 6.90 6.45
CA PHE A 39 13.75 7.18 7.90
C PHE A 39 14.67 6.22 8.63
N PHE A 40 14.69 4.96 8.22
CA PHE A 40 15.64 3.96 8.67
C PHE A 40 17.07 4.37 8.30
N ALA A 41 17.31 4.77 7.05
CA ALA A 41 18.63 5.18 6.59
C ALA A 41 19.18 6.41 7.32
N VAL A 42 18.32 7.34 7.76
CA VAL A 42 18.72 8.54 8.52
C VAL A 42 18.63 8.37 10.03
N GLY A 43 18.29 7.18 10.53
CA GLY A 43 18.23 6.85 11.97
C GLY A 43 17.02 7.41 12.73
N VAL A 44 15.97 7.84 12.04
CA VAL A 44 14.70 8.29 12.65
C VAL A 44 13.84 7.10 13.06
N GLU A 45 13.85 6.04 12.25
CA GLU A 45 13.10 4.80 12.50
C GLU A 45 14.04 3.60 12.50
N HIS A 46 13.60 2.51 13.12
CA HIS A 46 14.48 1.38 13.42
C HIS A 46 13.83 0.07 13.00
N PHE A 47 14.67 -0.93 12.75
CA PHE A 47 14.22 -2.29 12.55
C PHE A 47 14.26 -3.04 13.88
N GLY A 48 13.15 -3.67 14.26
CA GLY A 48 13.11 -4.50 15.47
C GLY A 48 11.71 -4.99 15.77
N ALA A 49 11.61 -6.14 16.44
CA ALA A 49 10.33 -6.78 16.74
C ALA A 49 9.39 -5.88 17.56
N THR A 50 9.93 -5.02 18.43
CA THR A 50 9.18 -4.12 19.31
C THR A 50 9.10 -2.67 18.81
N THR A 51 9.55 -2.40 17.58
CA THR A 51 9.55 -1.03 17.03
C THR A 51 8.19 -0.70 16.40
N THR A 52 7.64 0.47 16.71
CA THR A 52 6.31 0.89 16.24
C THR A 52 6.34 1.82 15.02
N ASN A 53 7.50 2.36 14.64
CA ASN A 53 7.71 3.19 13.45
C ASN A 53 6.58 4.22 13.17
N PRO A 54 6.34 5.17 14.09
CA PRO A 54 5.21 6.09 14.02
C PRO A 54 5.29 7.14 12.91
N TRP A 55 6.50 7.44 12.41
CA TRP A 55 6.70 8.47 11.39
C TRP A 55 6.35 8.01 9.98
N SER A 56 6.50 6.72 9.71
CA SER A 56 6.06 6.10 8.45
C SER A 56 4.71 5.40 8.58
N HIS A 57 4.53 4.53 9.58
CA HIS A 57 3.40 3.60 9.68
C HIS A 57 2.32 4.03 10.69
N GLY A 58 2.47 5.18 11.35
CA GLY A 58 1.41 5.72 12.20
C GLY A 58 0.19 6.16 11.40
N LEU A 59 -1.03 5.97 11.92
CA LEU A 59 -2.27 6.34 11.20
C LEU A 59 -2.27 7.82 10.78
N PHE A 60 -1.91 8.70 11.71
CA PHE A 60 -1.78 10.13 11.44
C PHE A 60 -0.80 10.40 10.30
N MET A 61 0.37 9.78 10.33
CA MET A 61 1.39 9.98 9.30
C MET A 61 1.00 9.34 7.96
N ALA A 62 0.33 8.19 7.94
CA ALA A 62 -0.21 7.59 6.74
C ALA A 62 -1.19 8.53 6.02
N LEU A 63 -2.03 9.26 6.76
CA LEU A 63 -2.91 10.31 6.20
C LEU A 63 -2.09 11.48 5.65
N VAL A 64 -1.05 11.92 6.35
CA VAL A 64 -0.14 12.98 5.88
C VAL A 64 0.54 12.56 4.56
N TRP A 65 1.15 11.38 4.51
CA TRP A 65 1.81 10.85 3.30
C TRP A 65 0.84 10.66 2.14
N SER A 66 -0.40 10.25 2.43
CA SER A 66 -1.47 10.17 1.43
C SER A 66 -1.80 11.54 0.86
N GLY A 67 -1.92 12.56 1.72
CA GLY A 67 -2.12 13.96 1.30
C GLY A 67 -0.97 14.49 0.45
N VAL A 68 0.28 14.24 0.86
CA VAL A 68 1.48 14.59 0.10
C VAL A 68 1.47 13.92 -1.28
N ALA A 69 1.10 12.64 -1.35
CA ALA A 69 0.99 11.93 -2.62
C ALA A 69 -0.08 12.51 -3.55
N VAL A 70 -1.24 12.94 -3.02
CA VAL A 70 -2.25 13.68 -3.80
C VAL A 70 -1.67 14.97 -4.37
N LEU A 71 -0.95 15.76 -3.56
CA LEU A 71 -0.36 17.02 -3.99
C LEU A 71 0.68 16.83 -5.10
N ILE A 72 1.58 15.85 -4.92
CA ILE A 72 2.59 15.49 -5.93
C ILE A 72 1.92 15.02 -7.21
N ALA A 73 0.96 14.09 -7.11
CA ALA A 73 0.25 13.56 -8.27
C ALA A 73 -0.55 14.66 -9.00
N GLN A 74 -1.17 15.59 -8.28
CA GLN A 74 -1.91 16.70 -8.87
C GLN A 74 -0.98 17.63 -9.65
N ARG A 75 0.22 17.88 -9.12
CA ARG A 75 1.20 18.73 -9.79
C ARG A 75 1.80 18.10 -11.04
N CYS A 76 1.90 16.77 -11.09
CA CYS A 76 2.44 16.03 -12.22
C CYS A 76 1.36 15.73 -13.29
N CYS A 77 0.24 15.17 -12.87
CA CYS A 77 -0.80 14.65 -13.76
C CYS A 77 -1.86 15.68 -14.15
N HIS A 78 -2.00 16.78 -13.40
CA HIS A 78 -3.05 17.80 -13.58
C HIS A 78 -4.47 17.23 -13.66
N ASN A 79 -4.69 16.08 -13.03
CA ASN A 79 -5.96 15.37 -13.03
C ASN A 79 -6.34 15.02 -11.58
N TRP A 80 -7.35 15.72 -11.06
CA TRP A 80 -7.77 15.58 -9.68
C TRP A 80 -8.17 14.15 -9.33
N ARG A 81 -8.94 13.49 -10.21
CA ARG A 81 -9.40 12.13 -9.99
C ARG A 81 -8.23 11.16 -9.86
N THR A 82 -7.28 11.23 -10.78
CA THR A 82 -6.07 10.38 -10.74
C THR A 82 -5.26 10.62 -9.48
N SER A 83 -5.13 11.87 -9.07
CA SER A 83 -4.35 12.26 -7.89
C SER A 83 -4.96 11.73 -6.60
N VAL A 84 -6.29 11.83 -6.47
CA VAL A 84 -7.02 11.24 -5.33
C VAL A 84 -6.87 9.72 -5.32
N ILE A 85 -6.94 9.05 -6.48
CA ILE A 85 -6.74 7.59 -6.54
C ILE A 85 -5.33 7.20 -6.07
N ILE A 86 -4.30 7.96 -6.44
CA ILE A 86 -2.93 7.72 -5.97
C ILE A 86 -2.82 7.93 -4.45
N GLY A 87 -3.42 8.99 -3.90
CA GLY A 87 -3.46 9.20 -2.45
C GLY A 87 -4.17 8.09 -1.70
N LEU A 88 -5.32 7.64 -2.20
CA LEU A 88 -6.05 6.50 -1.62
C LEU A 88 -5.26 5.20 -1.72
N LEU A 89 -4.45 5.02 -2.78
CA LEU A 89 -3.57 3.87 -2.92
C LEU A 89 -2.44 3.90 -1.89
N VAL A 90 -1.86 5.07 -1.58
CA VAL A 90 -0.91 5.21 -0.47
C VAL A 90 -1.59 4.88 0.86
N PHE A 91 -2.78 5.40 1.12
CA PHE A 91 -3.52 5.10 2.35
C PHE A 91 -3.88 3.62 2.49
N SER A 92 -4.13 2.94 1.37
CA SER A 92 -4.46 1.51 1.37
C SER A 92 -3.35 0.64 1.97
N HIS A 93 -2.10 1.12 1.96
CA HIS A 93 -1.00 0.47 2.65
C HIS A 93 -1.27 0.34 4.15
N TRP A 94 -1.61 1.45 4.81
CA TRP A 94 -1.95 1.43 6.24
C TRP A 94 -3.18 0.56 6.52
N MET A 95 -4.16 0.52 5.61
CA MET A 95 -5.33 -0.36 5.76
C MET A 95 -4.96 -1.85 5.72
N VAL A 96 -4.09 -2.26 4.79
CA VAL A 96 -3.61 -3.63 4.72
C VAL A 96 -2.80 -3.97 5.97
N ASP A 97 -1.94 -3.07 6.41
CA ASP A 97 -1.17 -3.25 7.63
C ASP A 97 -2.07 -3.30 8.87
N PHE A 98 -3.13 -2.50 8.95
CA PHE A 98 -4.08 -2.55 10.06
C PHE A 98 -4.76 -3.91 10.18
N ILE A 99 -5.05 -4.55 9.05
CA ILE A 99 -5.57 -5.93 9.03
C ILE A 99 -4.47 -6.92 9.44
N ALA A 100 -3.24 -6.71 8.97
CA ALA A 100 -2.14 -7.64 9.18
C ALA A 100 -1.58 -7.63 10.59
N HIS A 101 -1.28 -6.44 11.10
CA HIS A 101 -0.71 -6.21 12.40
C HIS A 101 -1.71 -6.48 13.53
N PRO A 102 -1.25 -6.91 14.71
CA PRO A 102 0.10 -7.38 14.98
C PRO A 102 0.40 -8.71 14.24
N MET A 103 1.51 -8.77 13.49
CA MET A 103 1.89 -9.92 12.66
C MET A 103 2.78 -10.89 13.45
N THR A 104 2.29 -11.36 14.60
CA THR A 104 3.09 -12.14 15.57
C THR A 104 3.65 -13.46 15.05
N ALA A 105 3.10 -14.01 13.95
CA ALA A 105 3.72 -15.17 13.29
C ALA A 105 5.02 -14.84 12.56
N VAL A 106 5.23 -13.58 12.17
CA VAL A 106 6.42 -13.09 11.46
C VAL A 106 7.34 -12.33 12.42
N PHE A 107 6.78 -11.45 13.24
CA PHE A 107 7.49 -10.66 14.24
C PHE A 107 6.86 -10.87 15.61
N PRO A 108 7.40 -11.79 16.44
CA PRO A 108 6.77 -12.16 17.72
C PRO A 108 6.57 -11.01 18.71
N GLY A 109 7.36 -9.94 18.60
CA GLY A 109 7.29 -8.75 19.46
C GLY A 109 6.41 -7.62 18.92
N ASP A 110 5.76 -7.81 17.76
CA ASP A 110 4.98 -6.76 17.12
C ASP A 110 3.81 -6.35 18.01
N ALA A 111 3.73 -5.05 18.29
CA ALA A 111 2.73 -4.45 19.16
C ALA A 111 1.59 -3.80 18.39
N GLY A 112 1.60 -3.84 17.05
CA GLY A 112 0.62 -3.18 16.20
C GLY A 112 1.04 -1.79 15.71
N LEU A 113 0.12 -1.10 15.04
CA LEU A 113 0.37 0.18 14.40
C LEU A 113 0.04 1.35 15.32
N PRO A 114 0.94 2.33 15.53
CA PRO A 114 0.64 3.50 16.34
C PRO A 114 -0.44 4.37 15.68
N LEU A 115 -1.32 4.96 16.50
CA LEU A 115 -2.34 5.89 15.98
C LEU A 115 -1.76 7.27 15.65
N PHE A 116 -0.79 7.72 16.45
CA PHE A 116 -0.15 9.03 16.30
C PHE A 116 1.37 8.87 16.34
N PHE A 117 2.03 9.47 17.33
CA PHE A 117 3.47 9.46 17.52
C PHE A 117 3.89 8.36 18.50
N GLU A 118 5.18 8.35 18.84
CA GLU A 118 5.75 7.45 19.83
C GLU A 118 4.99 7.49 21.16
N GLY A 119 4.77 6.32 21.76
CA GLY A 119 3.98 6.16 22.98
C GLY A 119 2.46 6.24 22.81
N SER A 120 1.95 6.49 21.60
CA SER A 120 0.50 6.43 21.33
C SER A 120 -0.03 4.99 21.36
N PRO A 121 -1.34 4.79 21.59
CA PRO A 121 -1.95 3.47 21.50
C PRO A 121 -1.71 2.85 20.13
N THR A 122 -1.41 1.55 20.13
CA THR A 122 -1.28 0.76 18.92
C THR A 122 -2.58 0.03 18.59
N VAL A 123 -2.82 -0.20 17.30
CA VAL A 123 -4.02 -0.85 16.79
C VAL A 123 -3.67 -1.87 15.72
N GLY A 124 -4.55 -2.86 15.56
CA GLY A 124 -4.43 -3.88 14.52
C GLY A 124 -5.35 -5.06 14.78
N LEU A 125 -5.74 -5.78 13.73
CA LEU A 125 -6.64 -6.93 13.81
C LEU A 125 -5.93 -8.28 14.03
N GLY A 126 -4.62 -8.34 13.80
CA GLY A 126 -3.80 -9.53 14.00
C GLY A 126 -4.02 -10.61 12.95
N GLY A 127 -4.34 -10.25 11.70
CA GLY A 127 -4.58 -11.22 10.62
C GLY A 127 -3.37 -12.11 10.33
N TRP A 128 -2.15 -11.62 10.60
CA TRP A 128 -0.89 -12.35 10.40
C TRP A 128 -0.38 -12.94 11.74
N SER A 129 -1.28 -13.24 12.67
CA SER A 129 -0.96 -13.94 13.93
C SER A 129 -0.68 -15.44 13.74
N THR A 130 -0.99 -16.01 12.57
CA THR A 130 -0.70 -17.41 12.21
C THR A 130 -0.08 -17.49 10.82
N GLN A 131 0.75 -18.51 10.56
CA GLN A 131 1.35 -18.72 9.24
C GLN A 131 0.30 -18.89 8.13
N LEU A 132 -0.85 -19.49 8.46
CA LEU A 132 -1.95 -19.61 7.51
C LEU A 132 -2.53 -18.24 7.16
N GLY A 133 -2.75 -17.38 8.15
CA GLY A 133 -3.20 -16.00 7.95
C GLY A 133 -2.22 -15.20 7.08
N VAL A 134 -0.92 -15.32 7.35
CA VAL A 134 0.15 -14.73 6.52
C VAL A 134 0.01 -15.22 5.07
N ASN A 135 -0.02 -16.52 4.84
CA ASN A 135 -0.04 -17.08 3.49
C ASN A 135 -1.31 -16.68 2.71
N ILE A 136 -2.47 -16.72 3.34
CA ILE A 136 -3.74 -16.30 2.70
C ILE A 136 -3.71 -14.81 2.39
N GLY A 137 -3.28 -13.99 3.34
CA GLY A 137 -3.19 -12.54 3.19
C GLY A 137 -2.22 -12.14 2.08
N GLU A 138 -1.01 -12.66 2.09
CA GLU A 138 0.04 -12.34 1.11
C GLU A 138 -0.30 -12.86 -0.28
N TYR A 139 -0.40 -14.19 -0.43
CA TYR A 139 -0.55 -14.82 -1.74
C TYR A 139 -1.96 -14.64 -2.30
N GLY A 140 -2.98 -14.70 -1.43
CA GLY A 140 -4.37 -14.50 -1.86
C GLY A 140 -4.60 -13.10 -2.42
N THR A 141 -4.13 -12.07 -1.71
CA THR A 141 -4.25 -10.68 -2.16
C THR A 141 -3.45 -10.44 -3.45
N LEU A 142 -2.24 -10.99 -3.55
CA LEU A 142 -1.44 -10.92 -4.77
C LEU A 142 -2.15 -11.55 -5.97
N VAL A 143 -2.69 -12.77 -5.81
CA VAL A 143 -3.40 -13.49 -6.89
C VAL A 143 -4.64 -12.70 -7.32
N VAL A 144 -5.46 -12.23 -6.37
CA VAL A 144 -6.64 -11.42 -6.67
C VAL A 144 -6.26 -10.14 -7.41
N GLY A 145 -5.22 -9.43 -6.94
CA GLY A 145 -4.70 -8.23 -7.58
C GLY A 145 -4.22 -8.47 -9.01
N LEU A 146 -3.47 -9.55 -9.22
CA LEU A 146 -2.98 -9.95 -10.54
C LEU A 146 -4.12 -10.30 -11.50
N VAL A 147 -5.14 -11.04 -11.04
CA VAL A 147 -6.31 -11.38 -11.85
C VAL A 147 -7.06 -10.10 -12.27
N ILE A 148 -7.29 -9.18 -11.34
CA ILE A 148 -7.93 -7.88 -11.64
C ILE A 148 -7.10 -7.09 -12.66
N TYR A 149 -5.78 -7.05 -12.48
CA TYR A 149 -4.87 -6.37 -13.40
C TYR A 149 -4.92 -6.96 -14.81
N LEU A 150 -4.77 -8.27 -14.95
CA LEU A 150 -4.77 -8.95 -16.25
C LEU A 150 -6.11 -8.78 -16.96
N TRP A 151 -7.22 -8.92 -16.24
CA TRP A 151 -8.55 -8.70 -16.78
C TRP A 151 -8.74 -7.25 -17.27
N THR A 152 -8.31 -6.28 -16.47
CA THR A 152 -8.36 -4.86 -16.82
C THR A 152 -7.51 -4.58 -18.07
N ARG A 153 -6.28 -5.08 -18.11
CA ARG A 153 -5.36 -4.91 -19.24
C ARG A 153 -5.93 -5.50 -20.53
N HIS A 154 -6.48 -6.71 -20.45
CA HIS A 154 -7.10 -7.39 -21.59
C HIS A 154 -8.29 -6.57 -22.14
N LYS A 155 -9.14 -6.05 -21.25
CA LYS A 155 -10.26 -5.18 -21.64
C LYS A 155 -9.78 -3.92 -22.36
N LEU A 156 -8.78 -3.22 -21.81
CA LEU A 156 -8.22 -2.00 -22.42
C LEU A 156 -7.62 -2.28 -23.81
N GLN A 157 -6.91 -3.40 -23.97
CA GLN A 157 -6.34 -3.80 -25.26
C GLN A 157 -7.42 -4.13 -26.30
N ARG A 158 -8.47 -4.86 -25.90
CA ARG A 158 -9.61 -5.16 -26.76
C ARG A 158 -10.31 -3.89 -27.21
N ASP A 159 -10.61 -2.98 -26.28
CA ASP A 159 -11.32 -1.73 -26.57
C ASP A 159 -10.47 -0.81 -27.48
N LYS A 160 -9.14 -0.83 -27.34
CA LYS A 160 -8.23 -0.11 -28.24
C LYS A 160 -8.26 -0.69 -29.67
N LYS A 161 -8.29 -2.02 -29.83
CA LYS A 161 -8.39 -2.67 -31.15
C LYS A 161 -9.71 -2.33 -31.86
N LEU A 162 -10.83 -2.32 -31.13
CA LEU A 162 -12.15 -1.98 -31.68
C LEU A 162 -12.29 -0.52 -32.15
N ARG A 163 -11.42 0.37 -31.66
CA ARG A 163 -11.42 1.81 -32.01
C ARG A 163 -10.37 2.19 -33.05
N ALA A 164 -9.55 1.25 -33.52
CA ALA A 164 -8.55 1.54 -34.54
C ALA A 164 -9.24 1.78 -35.90
N PRO A 165 -8.90 2.85 -36.65
CA PRO A 165 -9.41 3.04 -38.00
C PRO A 165 -8.96 1.89 -38.92
N ALA A 166 -9.86 1.47 -39.82
CA ALA A 166 -9.64 0.40 -40.80
C ALA A 166 -8.57 0.76 -41.85
#